data_AF-A0A6G0X624-F1
#
_entry.id   AF-A0A6G0X624-F1
#
_cell.length_a   1.000
_cell.length_b   1.000
_cell.length_c   1.000
_cell.angle_alpha   90.00
_cell.angle_beta   90.00
_cell.angle_gamma   90.00
#
_symmetry.space_group_name_H-M   'P 1'
#
loop_
_entity.id
_entity.type
_entity.pdbx_description
1 polymer ?
#
loop_
_entity_poly.entity_id
_entity_poly.type
_entity_poly.pdbx_seq_one_letter_code
_entity_poly.pdbx_strand_id
1 'polypeptide(L)'
;MVPDIHPEDPKNQIEFRQRLLKGPFQPVLDIFPRTIFSGVKRSFQKSWYQQFIWLEYSPKYDLAFCFPCRMFSGSTGLNIGQSELVYSKIGFKNWKASTSKLSVHEKSKNHLNSSTSLALFLNSKLIDEVINDQRKNIDNVKELTRQKK
;
A
#
# COMPACT_ATOMS: atom_id res chain seq x y z
N MET A 1 20.21 12.24 -11.08
CA MET A 1 18.93 12.29 -10.35
C MET A 1 17.99 11.32 -11.04
N VAL A 2 17.58 10.24 -10.36
CA VAL A 2 16.56 9.34 -10.92
C VAL A 2 15.25 10.14 -10.92
N PRO A 3 14.55 10.30 -12.05
CA PRO A 3 13.27 10.99 -12.03
C PRO A 3 12.33 10.24 -11.08
N ASP A 4 11.59 10.97 -10.24
CA ASP A 4 10.60 10.42 -9.30
C ASP A 4 9.43 9.79 -10.05
N ILE A 5 9.69 8.65 -10.68
CA ILE A 5 8.73 7.86 -11.44
C ILE A 5 8.00 6.99 -10.42
N HIS A 6 6.68 7.18 -10.36
CA HIS A 6 5.80 6.32 -9.58
C HIS A 6 6.02 4.84 -9.95
N PRO A 7 6.20 3.94 -8.96
CA PRO A 7 6.43 2.51 -9.23
C PRO A 7 5.36 1.93 -10.16
N GLU A 8 5.78 1.09 -11.12
CA GLU A 8 4.84 0.31 -11.92
C GLU A 8 4.08 -0.69 -11.05
N ASP A 9 2.90 -1.11 -11.51
CA ASP A 9 2.14 -2.17 -10.85
C ASP A 9 2.92 -3.49 -10.91
N PRO A 10 2.99 -4.25 -9.80
CA PRO A 10 3.73 -5.51 -9.76
C PRO A 10 3.20 -6.53 -10.77
N LYS A 11 4.09 -7.18 -11.52
CA LYS A 11 3.73 -8.15 -12.57
C LYS A 11 3.66 -9.59 -12.06
N ASN A 12 4.28 -9.86 -10.90
CA ASN A 12 4.34 -11.18 -10.28
C ASN A 12 4.33 -11.08 -8.75
N GLN A 13 4.22 -12.23 -8.08
CA GLN A 13 4.12 -12.30 -6.61
C GLN A 13 5.37 -11.79 -5.88
N ILE A 14 6.57 -11.96 -6.48
CA ILE A 14 7.84 -11.50 -5.89
C ILE A 14 7.87 -9.98 -5.88
N GLU A 15 7.61 -9.34 -7.03
CA GLU A 15 7.50 -7.89 -7.15
C GLU A 15 6.40 -7.33 -6.26
N PHE A 16 5.27 -8.04 -6.15
CA PHE A 16 4.15 -7.62 -5.31
C PHE A 16 4.57 -7.56 -3.84
N ARG A 17 5.24 -8.61 -3.35
CA ARG A 17 5.79 -8.65 -2.00
C ARG A 17 6.82 -7.55 -1.77
N GLN A 18 7.77 -7.37 -2.69
CA GLN A 18 8.77 -6.31 -2.58
C GLN A 18 8.14 -4.91 -2.56
N ARG A 19 7.11 -4.68 -3.38
CA ARG A 19 6.36 -3.43 -3.40
C ARG A 19 5.64 -3.21 -2.06
N LEU A 20 5.04 -4.24 -1.46
CA LEU A 20 4.40 -4.13 -0.15
C LEU A 20 5.40 -3.74 0.95
N LEU A 21 6.58 -4.36 0.97
CA LEU A 21 7.63 -4.06 1.95
C LEU A 21 8.21 -2.65 1.83
N LYS A 22 8.25 -2.08 0.62
CA LYS A 22 8.71 -0.69 0.41
C LYS A 22 7.72 0.36 0.93
N GLY A 23 6.45 -0.02 1.18
CA GLY A 23 5.44 0.91 1.67
C GLY A 23 4.99 1.97 0.64
N PRO A 24 4.21 2.97 1.04
CA PRO A 24 3.66 3.98 0.14
C PRO A 24 4.76 4.82 -0.55
N PHE A 25 4.60 5.10 -1.84
CA PHE A 25 5.50 5.99 -2.58
C PHE A 25 5.19 7.47 -2.28
N GLN A 26 6.07 8.11 -1.50
CA GLN A 26 5.89 9.47 -0.96
C GLN A 26 7.07 10.40 -1.32
N PRO A 27 7.28 10.72 -2.60
CA PRO A 27 8.38 11.61 -3.01
C PRO A 27 8.15 13.03 -2.45
N VAL A 28 9.23 13.64 -1.95
CA VAL A 28 9.22 15.04 -1.51
C VAL A 28 9.85 15.90 -2.59
N LEU A 29 9.01 16.66 -3.29
CA LEU A 29 9.43 17.59 -4.33
C LEU A 29 9.66 18.98 -3.73
N ASP A 30 10.63 19.71 -4.27
CA ASP A 30 10.82 21.14 -3.95
C ASP A 30 9.57 21.95 -4.32
N ILE A 31 8.99 21.62 -5.48
CA ILE A 31 7.75 22.23 -5.98
C ILE A 31 6.85 21.13 -6.54
N PHE A 32 5.72 20.93 -5.88
CA PHE A 32 4.67 20.06 -6.41
C PHE A 32 3.98 20.72 -7.62
N PRO A 33 3.64 19.96 -8.68
CA PRO A 33 2.83 20.43 -9.79
C PRO A 33 1.57 21.17 -9.33
N ARG A 34 1.29 22.29 -9.99
CA ARG A 34 0.14 23.16 -9.68
C ARG A 34 -0.91 23.01 -10.76
N THR A 35 -2.14 22.79 -10.35
CA THR A 35 -3.32 22.87 -11.22
C THR A 35 -4.18 24.07 -10.85
N ILE A 36 -4.74 24.72 -11.87
CA ILE A 36 -5.66 25.85 -11.67
C ILE A 36 -7.06 25.27 -11.52
N PHE A 37 -7.70 25.56 -10.40
CA PHE A 37 -9.10 25.22 -10.16
C PHE A 37 -9.85 26.50 -9.79
N SER A 38 -10.81 26.90 -10.63
CA SER A 38 -11.59 28.13 -10.46
C SER A 38 -10.72 29.38 -10.20
N GLY A 39 -9.66 29.55 -11.00
CA GLY A 39 -8.74 30.70 -10.90
C GLY A 39 -7.69 30.61 -9.78
N VAL A 40 -7.76 29.60 -8.90
CA VAL A 40 -6.79 29.42 -7.81
C VAL A 40 -5.81 28.30 -8.15
N LYS A 41 -4.52 28.58 -8.07
CA LYS A 41 -3.46 27.57 -8.18
C LYS A 41 -3.45 26.71 -6.91
N ARG A 42 -3.61 25.40 -7.08
CA ARG A 42 -3.57 24.41 -6.01
C ARG A 42 -2.55 23.32 -6.37
N SER A 43 -1.92 22.73 -5.37
CA SER A 43 -1.01 21.60 -5.55
C SER A 43 -1.22 20.59 -4.43
N PHE A 44 -0.69 19.39 -4.65
CA PHE A 44 -0.45 18.44 -3.58
C PHE A 44 0.37 19.10 -2.44
N GLN A 45 0.09 18.71 -1.19
CA GLN A 45 0.80 19.21 -0.02
C GLN A 45 1.52 18.07 0.71
N LYS A 46 2.82 18.22 0.93
CA LYS A 46 3.64 17.22 1.64
C LYS A 46 3.12 16.89 3.06
N SER A 47 2.46 17.85 3.72
CA SER A 47 1.88 17.65 5.05
C SER A 47 0.81 16.56 5.07
N TRP A 48 0.19 16.27 3.92
CA TRP A 48 -0.80 15.19 3.83
C TRP A 48 -0.17 13.80 4.04
N TYR A 49 1.13 13.60 3.80
CA TYR A 49 1.78 12.33 4.14
C TYR A 49 1.82 12.05 5.64
N GLN A 50 1.97 13.10 6.47
CA GLN A 50 1.98 12.96 7.92
C GLN A 50 0.58 12.66 8.46
N GLN A 51 -0.45 13.24 7.84
CA GLN A 51 -1.84 13.01 8.22
C GLN A 51 -2.38 11.68 7.71
N PHE A 52 -2.01 11.30 6.47
CA PHE A 52 -2.50 10.12 5.78
C PHE A 52 -1.30 9.26 5.40
N ILE A 53 -0.83 8.44 6.34
CA ILE A 53 0.40 7.64 6.16
C ILE A 53 0.33 6.69 4.95
N TRP A 54 -0.88 6.30 4.53
CA TRP A 54 -1.16 5.41 3.41
C TRP A 54 -1.14 6.12 2.05
N LEU A 55 -1.07 7.46 2.03
CA LEU A 55 -1.19 8.27 0.84
C LEU A 55 0.06 8.15 -0.04
N GLU A 56 -0.17 7.97 -1.33
CA GLU A 56 0.89 7.99 -2.35
C GLU A 56 0.66 9.13 -3.31
N TYR A 57 1.74 9.58 -3.94
CA TYR A 57 1.66 10.60 -4.98
C TYR A 57 2.49 10.18 -6.18
N SER A 58 1.95 10.38 -7.38
CA SER A 58 2.67 10.27 -8.63
C SER A 58 2.99 11.66 -9.15
N PRO A 59 4.26 12.12 -9.10
CA PRO A 59 4.68 13.37 -9.73
C PRO A 59 4.41 13.39 -11.23
N LYS A 60 4.59 12.23 -11.87
CA LYS A 60 4.38 12.04 -13.31
C LYS A 60 2.95 12.39 -13.75
N TYR A 61 1.96 11.97 -12.97
CA TYR A 61 0.55 12.20 -13.31
C TYR A 61 -0.09 13.35 -12.54
N ASP A 62 0.60 13.87 -11.52
CA ASP A 62 0.05 14.79 -10.53
C ASP A 62 -1.27 14.24 -9.95
N LEU A 63 -1.19 13.03 -9.40
CA LEU A 63 -2.31 12.27 -8.85
C LEU A 63 -1.92 11.60 -7.53
N ALA A 64 -2.85 11.55 -6.60
CA ALA A 64 -2.69 10.86 -5.33
C ALA A 64 -3.43 9.51 -5.34
N PHE A 65 -2.86 8.51 -4.66
CA PHE A 65 -3.40 7.16 -4.57
C PHE A 65 -3.43 6.70 -3.12
N CYS A 66 -4.20 5.64 -2.86
CA CYS A 66 -4.18 4.95 -1.60
C CYS A 66 -3.40 3.65 -1.76
N PHE A 67 -2.25 3.55 -1.09
CA PHE A 67 -1.36 2.40 -1.19
C PHE A 67 -2.05 1.06 -0.92
N PRO A 68 -2.71 0.84 0.24
CA PRO A 68 -3.38 -0.43 0.49
C PRO A 68 -4.47 -0.70 -0.55
N CYS A 69 -5.27 0.30 -0.93
CA CYS A 69 -6.33 0.13 -1.93
C CYS A 69 -5.79 -0.23 -3.31
N ARG A 70 -4.66 0.36 -3.77
CA ARG A 70 -4.05 -0.03 -5.05
C ARG A 70 -3.53 -1.47 -5.00
N MET A 71 -2.89 -1.85 -3.90
CA MET A 71 -2.29 -3.18 -3.77
C MET A 71 -3.33 -4.30 -3.60
N PHE A 72 -4.48 -4.01 -2.98
CA PHE A 72 -5.50 -5.00 -2.63
C PHE A 72 -6.85 -4.78 -3.31
N SER A 73 -6.93 -3.96 -4.36
CA SER A 73 -8.19 -3.73 -5.08
C SER A 73 -8.70 -5.03 -5.72
N GLY A 74 -9.85 -5.53 -5.26
CA GLY A 74 -10.54 -6.67 -5.87
C GLY A 74 -9.82 -8.02 -5.83
N SER A 75 -8.71 -8.14 -5.10
CA SER A 75 -7.85 -9.33 -5.10
C SER A 75 -7.88 -10.16 -3.81
N THR A 76 -8.46 -9.63 -2.72
CA THR A 76 -8.61 -10.34 -1.44
C THR A 76 -10.08 -10.49 -1.07
N GLY A 77 -10.42 -11.59 -0.40
CA GLY A 77 -11.80 -11.95 -0.02
C GLY A 77 -12.58 -10.82 0.68
N LEU A 78 -11.88 -9.93 1.39
CA LEU A 78 -12.45 -8.77 2.07
C LEU A 78 -12.88 -7.63 1.12
N ASN A 79 -12.30 -7.54 -0.08
CA ASN A 79 -12.54 -6.48 -1.06
C ASN A 79 -13.30 -6.95 -2.31
N ILE A 80 -13.81 -8.18 -2.34
CA ILE A 80 -14.60 -8.70 -3.48
C ILE A 80 -15.85 -7.82 -3.65
N GLY A 81 -16.04 -7.24 -4.85
CA GLY A 81 -17.18 -6.39 -5.20
C GLY A 81 -17.13 -4.96 -4.63
N GLN A 82 -16.10 -4.62 -3.87
CA GLN A 82 -15.90 -3.30 -3.25
C GLN A 82 -14.82 -2.54 -4.03
N SER A 83 -15.21 -1.52 -4.82
CA SER A 83 -14.22 -0.73 -5.59
C SER A 83 -14.42 0.78 -5.44
N GLU A 84 -13.40 1.46 -4.92
CA GLU A 84 -13.21 2.90 -5.10
C GLU A 84 -12.04 3.06 -6.08
N LEU A 85 -12.37 3.15 -7.37
CA LEU A 85 -11.38 3.25 -8.45
C LEU A 85 -10.56 4.53 -8.39
N VAL A 86 -11.12 5.60 -7.80
CA VAL A 86 -10.46 6.91 -7.65
C VAL A 86 -9.12 6.80 -6.92
N TYR A 87 -9.06 6.03 -5.83
CA TYR A 87 -7.83 5.94 -5.04
C TYR A 87 -6.95 4.74 -5.39
N SER A 88 -7.46 3.77 -6.17
CA SER A 88 -6.74 2.55 -6.52
C SER A 88 -6.17 2.55 -7.94
N LYS A 89 -6.91 3.08 -8.93
CA LYS A 89 -6.53 2.99 -10.36
C LYS A 89 -6.50 4.34 -11.08
N ILE A 90 -7.53 5.17 -10.87
CA ILE A 90 -7.72 6.42 -11.62
C ILE A 90 -6.81 7.52 -11.08
N GLY A 91 -6.65 7.60 -9.77
CA GLY A 91 -5.93 8.66 -9.08
C GLY A 91 -6.82 9.84 -8.67
N PHE A 92 -6.54 10.39 -7.51
CA PHE A 92 -7.23 11.53 -6.91
C PHE A 92 -6.51 12.84 -7.23
N LYS A 93 -7.26 13.87 -7.66
CA LYS A 93 -6.73 15.20 -8.04
C LYS A 93 -7.51 16.40 -7.50
N ASN A 94 -8.32 16.23 -6.45
CA ASN A 94 -9.08 17.35 -5.91
C ASN A 94 -8.32 18.03 -4.77
N TRP A 95 -7.36 18.88 -5.13
CA TRP A 95 -6.52 19.64 -4.19
C TRP A 95 -7.29 20.60 -3.30
N LYS A 96 -8.47 21.08 -3.75
CA LYS A 96 -9.33 21.99 -2.97
C LYS A 96 -9.95 21.27 -1.76
N ALA A 97 -10.38 20.03 -1.93
CA ALA A 97 -11.11 19.26 -0.92
C ALA A 97 -10.31 18.07 -0.38
N SER A 98 -8.98 18.08 -0.52
CA SER A 98 -8.13 16.91 -0.26
C SER A 98 -8.28 16.36 1.14
N THR A 99 -8.08 17.16 2.18
CA THR A 99 -8.17 16.68 3.58
C THR A 99 -9.53 16.05 3.88
N SER A 100 -10.62 16.70 3.52
CA SER A 100 -11.98 16.17 3.71
C SER A 100 -12.20 14.86 2.93
N LYS A 101 -11.84 14.82 1.63
CA LYS A 101 -12.03 13.63 0.79
C LYS A 101 -11.16 12.45 1.22
N LEU A 102 -9.90 12.71 1.59
CA LEU A 102 -8.98 11.70 2.09
C LEU A 102 -9.43 11.17 3.47
N SER A 103 -9.90 12.03 4.39
CA SER A 103 -10.47 11.58 5.66
C SER A 103 -11.75 10.76 5.51
N VAL A 104 -12.60 11.07 4.52
CA VAL A 104 -13.77 10.24 4.21
C VAL A 104 -13.33 8.89 3.65
N HIS A 105 -12.36 8.88 2.73
CA HIS A 105 -11.82 7.65 2.15
C HIS A 105 -11.19 6.74 3.21
N GLU A 106 -10.39 7.29 4.12
CA GLU A 106 -9.73 6.56 5.21
C GLU A 106 -10.73 5.77 6.08
N LYS A 107 -11.95 6.28 6.22
CA LYS A 107 -13.03 5.63 6.98
C LYS A 107 -13.90 4.69 6.13
N SER A 108 -13.65 4.61 4.83
CA SER A 108 -14.41 3.74 3.93
C SER A 108 -14.12 2.26 4.19
N LYS A 109 -15.11 1.39 3.93
CA LYS A 109 -14.93 -0.06 4.02
C LYS A 109 -13.77 -0.55 3.15
N ASN A 110 -13.65 -0.02 1.94
CA ASN A 110 -12.60 -0.38 1.00
C ASN A 110 -11.20 -0.10 1.57
N HIS A 111 -11.02 1.08 2.17
CA HIS A 111 -9.76 1.42 2.84
C HIS A 111 -9.49 0.49 4.01
N LEU A 112 -10.46 0.31 4.91
CA LEU A 112 -10.29 -0.54 6.10
C LEU A 112 -9.95 -1.99 5.74
N ASN A 113 -10.65 -2.56 4.76
CA ASN A 113 -10.43 -3.93 4.28
C ASN A 113 -9.07 -4.10 3.59
N SER A 114 -8.67 -3.12 2.78
CA SER A 114 -7.36 -3.11 2.13
C SER A 114 -6.22 -2.92 3.13
N SER A 115 -6.38 -2.03 4.11
CA SER A 115 -5.43 -1.81 5.21
C SER A 115 -5.31 -3.06 6.09
N THR A 116 -6.41 -3.75 6.34
CA THR A 116 -6.42 -5.05 7.04
C THR A 116 -5.66 -6.11 6.23
N SER A 117 -5.91 -6.20 4.93
CA SER A 117 -5.19 -7.13 4.04
C SER A 117 -3.68 -6.85 4.02
N LEU A 118 -3.29 -5.57 3.98
CA LEU A 118 -1.90 -5.14 4.08
C LEU A 118 -1.28 -5.57 5.42
N ALA A 119 -1.95 -5.29 6.53
CA ALA A 119 -1.47 -5.65 7.86
C ALA A 119 -1.34 -7.18 8.02
N LEU A 120 -2.32 -7.96 7.56
CA LEU A 120 -2.25 -9.41 7.58
C LEU A 120 -1.08 -9.93 6.74
N PHE A 121 -0.85 -9.35 5.57
CA PHE A 121 0.28 -9.74 4.72
C PHE A 121 1.62 -9.43 5.38
N LEU A 122 1.79 -8.24 5.95
CA LEU A 122 3.04 -7.82 6.59
C LEU A 122 3.34 -8.60 7.88
N ASN A 123 2.30 -9.01 8.61
CA ASN A 123 2.43 -9.82 9.83
C ASN A 123 2.47 -11.33 9.55
N SER A 124 2.16 -11.77 8.33
CA SER A 124 2.24 -13.19 7.98
C SER A 124 3.71 -13.65 7.97
N LYS A 125 4.01 -14.69 8.77
CA LYS A 125 5.32 -15.36 8.73
C LYS A 125 5.60 -15.81 7.30
N LEU A 126 6.83 -15.61 6.84
CA LEU A 126 7.24 -16.11 5.53
C LEU A 126 7.02 -17.61 5.42
N ILE A 127 6.57 -18.10 4.26
CA ILE A 127 6.47 -19.55 4.03
C ILE A 127 7.82 -20.23 4.29
N ASP A 128 8.93 -19.60 3.90
CA ASP A 128 10.27 -20.10 4.16
C ASP A 128 10.61 -20.17 5.66
N GLU A 129 10.16 -19.19 6.44
CA GLU A 129 10.29 -19.22 7.91
C GLU A 129 9.43 -20.33 8.51
N VAL A 130 8.20 -20.52 8.02
CA VAL A 130 7.30 -21.58 8.47
C VAL A 130 7.88 -22.96 8.14
N ILE A 131 8.42 -23.15 6.93
CA ILE A 131 9.08 -24.41 6.52
C ILE A 131 10.31 -24.66 7.39
N ASN A 132 11.10 -23.63 7.70
CA ASN A 132 12.29 -23.77 8.52
C ASN A 132 11.93 -24.10 9.99
N ASP A 133 10.90 -23.44 10.54
CA ASP A 133 10.35 -23.75 11.87
C ASP A 133 9.80 -25.20 11.92
N GLN A 134 9.12 -25.65 10.87
CA GLN A 134 8.65 -27.04 10.74
C GLN A 134 9.81 -28.04 10.70
N ARG A 135 10.87 -27.76 9.92
CA ARG A 135 12.07 -28.62 9.86
C ARG A 135 12.73 -28.75 11.24
N LYS A 136 12.96 -27.63 11.93
CA LYS A 136 13.53 -27.62 13.30
C LYS A 136 12.67 -28.43 14.28
N ASN A 137 11.35 -28.31 14.21
CA ASN A 137 10.45 -29.10 15.06
C ASN A 137 10.53 -30.60 14.75
N ILE A 138 10.59 -30.99 13.47
CA ILE A 138 10.74 -32.40 13.06
C ILE A 138 12.06 -32.96 13.60
N ASP A 139 13.15 -32.20 13.49
CA ASP A 139 14.47 -32.62 13.96
C ASP A 139 14.50 -32.79 15.49
N ASN A 140 13.89 -31.86 16.23
CA ASN A 140 13.74 -31.97 17.69
C ASN A 140 12.90 -33.19 18.10
N VAL A 141 11.80 -33.48 17.39
CA VAL A 141 10.95 -34.65 17.68
C VAL A 141 11.71 -35.96 17.42
N LYS A 142 12.49 -36.03 16.33
CA LYS A 142 13.33 -37.20 16.03
C LYS A 142 14.37 -37.43 17.12
N GLU A 143 15.04 -36.39 17.60
CA GLU A 143 16.05 -36.51 18.66
C GLU A 143 15.43 -36.94 20.00
N LEU A 144 14.28 -36.35 20.39
CA LEU A 144 13.53 -36.77 21.58
C LEU A 144 13.06 -38.23 21.51
N THR A 145 12.73 -38.72 20.32
CA THR A 145 12.32 -40.12 20.11
C THR A 145 13.51 -41.07 20.21
N ARG A 146 14.70 -40.63 19.76
CA ARG A 146 15.94 -41.42 19.85
C ARG A 146 16.44 -41.58 21.28
N GLN A 147 16.24 -40.57 22.13
CA GLN A 147 16.65 -40.60 23.54
C GLN A 147 15.72 -41.41 24.44
N LYS A 148 14.53 -41.77 23.95
CA LYS A 148 13.54 -42.60 24.67
C LYS A 148 13.64 -44.10 24.35
N LYS A 149 14.65 -44.50 23.57
CA LYS A 149 14.88 -45.88 23.11
C LYS A 149 16.19 -46.39 23.66
#